data_AF-A0A7V7C0W7-F1
#
_entry.id   AF-A0A7V7C0W7-F1
#
_cell.length_a   1.000
_cell.length_b   1.000
_cell.length_c   1.000
_cell.angle_alpha   90.00
_cell.angle_beta   90.00
_cell.angle_gamma   90.00
#
_symmetry.space_group_name_H-M   'P 1'
#
loop_
_entity.id
_entity.type
_entity.pdbx_description
1 polymer ?
#
loop_
_entity_poly.entity_id
_entity_poly.type
_entity_poly.pdbx_seq_one_letter_code
_entity_poly.pdbx_strand_id
1 'polypeptide(L)'
;MSRHPAAVAAVAELRRLSAAGTMAVEPPELMRLADEALSGVDLDKDRREIADMLLEALTVVRFAPVFGHDADPARRRVAAILDAIVKSTLA
;
A
#
# COMPACT_ATOMS: atom_id res chain seq x y z
N MET A 1 4.63 -23.85 6.58
CA MET A 1 5.06 -22.44 6.56
C MET A 1 4.79 -21.87 5.18
N SER A 2 3.55 -21.52 4.86
CA SER A 2 3.28 -20.70 3.67
C SER A 2 3.41 -19.25 4.09
N ARG A 3 4.65 -18.79 4.25
CA ARG A 3 4.91 -17.35 4.27
C ARG A 3 4.62 -16.88 2.86
N HIS A 4 3.76 -15.88 2.65
CA HIS A 4 3.44 -15.35 1.32
C HIS A 4 4.61 -14.47 0.83
N PRO A 5 5.62 -14.98 0.10
CA PRO A 5 6.78 -14.17 -0.28
C PRO A 5 6.38 -12.99 -1.18
N ALA A 6 5.34 -13.18 -2.00
CA ALA A 6 4.78 -12.16 -2.87
C ALA A 6 4.17 -10.99 -2.06
N ALA A 7 3.42 -11.28 -0.98
CA ALA A 7 2.84 -10.25 -0.12
C ALA A 7 3.94 -9.41 0.55
N VAL A 8 4.99 -10.06 1.07
CA VAL A 8 6.14 -9.36 1.69
C VAL A 8 6.86 -8.49 0.68
N ALA A 9 7.10 -8.99 -0.53
CA ALA A 9 7.75 -8.24 -1.60
C ALA A 9 6.91 -7.04 -2.04
N ALA A 10 5.59 -7.22 -2.21
CA ALA A 10 4.67 -6.16 -2.57
C ALA A 10 4.60 -5.06 -1.50
N VAL A 11 4.55 -5.44 -0.21
CA VAL A 11 4.61 -4.47 0.90
C VAL A 11 5.92 -3.68 0.87
N ALA A 12 7.05 -4.34 0.67
CA ALA A 12 8.35 -3.66 0.61
C ALA A 12 8.40 -2.65 -0.54
N GLU A 13 7.88 -3.03 -1.71
CA GLU A 13 7.83 -2.17 -2.89
C GLU A 13 6.89 -0.98 -2.69
N LEU A 14 5.70 -1.18 -2.12
CA LEU A 14 4.78 -0.10 -1.79
C LEU A 14 5.37 0.90 -0.79
N ARG A 15 6.19 0.44 0.18
CA ARG A 15 6.93 1.35 1.08
C ARG A 15 7.93 2.20 0.33
N ARG A 16 8.72 1.58 -0.54
CA ARG A 16 9.72 2.26 -1.38
C ARG A 16 9.04 3.34 -2.23
N LEU A 17 7.93 3.00 -2.88
CA LEU A 17 7.15 3.92 -3.71
C LEU A 17 6.49 5.05 -2.93
N SER A 18 6.00 4.80 -1.71
CA SER A 18 5.44 5.83 -0.85
C SER A 18 6.49 6.90 -0.48
N ALA A 19 7.74 6.47 -0.22
CA ALA A 19 8.85 7.37 0.09
C ALA A 19 9.35 8.16 -1.13
N ALA A 20 9.55 7.47 -2.27
CA ALA A 20 10.09 8.07 -3.50
C ALA A 20 9.05 8.90 -4.27
N GLY A 21 7.77 8.66 -4.04
CA GLY A 21 6.67 9.12 -4.88
C GLY A 21 6.28 8.06 -5.92
N THR A 22 4.99 8.04 -6.28
CA THR A 22 4.37 7.00 -7.12
C THR A 22 4.18 7.44 -8.58
N MET A 23 4.70 8.60 -8.96
CA MET A 23 4.47 9.21 -10.29
C MET A 23 5.06 8.39 -11.45
N ALA A 24 6.14 7.63 -11.20
CA ALA A 24 6.79 6.77 -12.20
C ALA A 24 6.12 5.40 -12.37
N VAL A 25 5.05 5.12 -11.62
CA VAL A 25 4.35 3.83 -11.63
C VAL A 25 2.97 4.00 -12.25
N GLU A 26 2.64 3.09 -13.16
CA GLU A 26 1.33 3.07 -13.81
C GLU A 26 0.23 2.67 -12.80
N PRO A 27 -0.99 3.27 -12.87
CA PRO A 27 -2.06 2.95 -11.94
C PRO A 27 -2.40 1.44 -11.84
N PRO A 28 -2.46 0.66 -12.93
CA PRO A 28 -2.70 -0.78 -12.85
C PRO A 28 -1.62 -1.55 -12.07
N GLU A 29 -0.37 -1.09 -12.12
CA GLU A 29 0.73 -1.71 -11.39
C GLU A 29 0.62 -1.45 -9.89
N LEU A 30 0.24 -0.23 -9.49
CA LEU A 30 -0.06 0.10 -8.09
C LEU A 30 -1.22 -0.74 -7.55
N MET A 31 -2.27 -0.94 -8.35
CA MET A 31 -3.40 -1.80 -7.97
C MET A 31 -2.98 -3.26 -7.80
N ARG A 32 -2.16 -3.79 -8.71
CA ARG A 32 -1.62 -5.16 -8.61
C ARG A 32 -0.78 -5.33 -7.34
N LEU A 33 0.10 -4.36 -7.04
CA LEU A 33 0.92 -4.39 -5.83
C LEU A 33 0.07 -4.33 -4.55
N ALA A 34 -0.96 -3.49 -4.52
CA ALA A 34 -1.91 -3.44 -3.41
C ALA A 34 -2.63 -4.78 -3.22
N ASP A 35 -3.07 -5.40 -4.31
CA ASP A 35 -3.74 -6.71 -4.26
C ASP A 35 -2.81 -7.82 -3.77
N GLU A 36 -1.56 -7.86 -4.25
CA GLU A 36 -0.55 -8.81 -3.81
C GLU A 36 -0.19 -8.64 -2.34
N ALA A 37 -0.04 -7.40 -1.87
CA ALA A 37 0.20 -7.09 -0.47
C ALA A 37 -0.90 -7.65 0.44
N LEU A 38 -2.14 -7.68 -0.06
CA LEU A 38 -3.32 -8.13 0.67
C LEU A 38 -3.64 -9.62 0.52
N SER A 39 -2.85 -10.36 -0.29
CA SER A 39 -3.12 -11.78 -0.60
C SER A 39 -3.10 -12.74 0.60
N GLY A 40 -2.64 -12.29 1.78
CA GLY A 40 -2.65 -13.04 3.03
C GLY A 40 -3.50 -12.40 4.13
N VAL A 41 -4.51 -11.59 3.78
CA VAL A 41 -5.49 -11.05 4.73
C VAL A 41 -6.75 -11.92 4.69
N ASP A 42 -7.10 -12.55 5.81
CA ASP A 42 -8.05 -13.69 5.88
C ASP A 42 -9.55 -13.34 5.79
N LEU A 43 -9.94 -12.11 5.42
CA LEU A 43 -11.34 -11.69 5.31
C LEU A 43 -11.57 -10.78 4.11
N ASP A 44 -12.49 -11.16 3.21
CA ASP A 44 -12.79 -10.41 1.98
C ASP A 44 -13.26 -8.97 2.26
N LYS A 45 -14.04 -8.77 3.32
CA LYS A 45 -14.52 -7.44 3.72
C LYS A 45 -13.36 -6.56 4.17
N ASP A 46 -12.51 -7.07 5.06
CA ASP A 46 -11.36 -6.33 5.59
C ASP A 46 -10.33 -6.09 4.48
N ARG A 47 -10.11 -7.06 3.61
CA ARG A 47 -9.25 -6.95 2.43
C ARG A 47 -9.67 -5.77 1.55
N ARG A 48 -10.96 -5.64 1.24
CA ARG A 48 -11.47 -4.55 0.40
C ARG A 48 -11.33 -3.20 1.08
N GLU A 49 -11.73 -3.09 2.35
CA GLU A 49 -11.61 -1.84 3.11
C GLU A 49 -10.14 -1.39 3.22
N ILE A 50 -9.22 -2.32 3.47
CA ILE A 50 -7.78 -2.03 3.53
C ILE A 50 -7.24 -1.63 2.15
N ALA A 51 -7.66 -2.31 1.07
CA ALA A 51 -7.29 -1.94 -0.30
C ALA A 51 -7.72 -0.50 -0.63
N ASP A 52 -8.97 -0.16 -0.32
CA ASP A 52 -9.52 1.17 -0.58
C ASP A 52 -8.76 2.25 0.19
N MET A 53 -8.52 2.03 1.50
CA MET A 53 -7.72 2.95 2.32
C MET A 53 -6.28 3.12 1.82
N LEU A 54 -5.66 2.03 1.34
CA LEU A 54 -4.30 2.04 0.81
C LEU A 54 -4.23 2.82 -0.50
N LEU A 55 -5.16 2.57 -1.42
CA LEU A 55 -5.22 3.25 -2.72
C LEU A 55 -5.56 4.75 -2.56
N GLU A 56 -6.46 5.11 -1.65
CA GLU A 56 -6.74 6.52 -1.29
C GLU A 56 -5.46 7.22 -0.83
N ALA A 57 -4.75 6.63 0.14
CA ALA A 57 -3.53 7.22 0.68
C ALA A 57 -2.41 7.32 -0.38
N LEU A 58 -2.21 6.29 -1.21
CA LEU A 58 -1.25 6.30 -2.31
C LEU A 58 -1.59 7.34 -3.39
N THR A 59 -2.88 7.57 -3.63
CA THR A 59 -3.35 8.64 -4.54
C THR A 59 -2.98 10.00 -4.01
N VAL A 60 -3.18 10.25 -2.71
CA VAL A 60 -2.75 11.52 -2.08
C VAL A 60 -1.22 11.66 -2.15
N VAL A 61 -0.44 10.61 -1.86
CA VAL A 61 1.02 10.64 -2.02
C VAL A 61 1.43 10.98 -3.45
N ARG A 62 0.70 10.45 -4.46
CA ARG A 62 0.97 10.71 -5.88
C ARG A 62 0.79 12.19 -6.24
N PHE A 63 -0.33 12.77 -5.82
CA PHE A 63 -0.77 14.05 -6.34
C PHE A 63 -0.52 15.24 -5.41
N ALA A 64 -0.25 15.03 -4.11
CA ALA A 64 0.06 16.12 -3.19
C ALA A 64 1.19 17.03 -3.70
N PRO A 65 2.33 16.52 -4.21
CA PRO A 65 3.38 17.38 -4.76
C PRO A 65 2.94 18.19 -6.00
N VAL A 66 2.05 17.63 -6.83
CA VAL A 66 1.51 18.29 -8.03
C VAL A 66 0.68 19.51 -7.66
N PHE A 67 -0.03 19.44 -6.53
CA PHE A 67 -0.87 20.53 -6.02
C PHE A 67 -0.15 21.42 -4.98
N GLY A 68 1.16 21.22 -4.75
CA GLY A 68 1.91 21.97 -3.75
C GLY A 68 1.51 21.66 -2.29
N HIS A 69 0.91 20.50 -2.05
CA HIS A 69 0.53 20.03 -0.73
C HIS A 69 1.61 19.12 -0.12
N ASP A 70 1.65 19.10 1.22
CA ASP A 70 2.50 18.17 1.97
C ASP A 70 1.99 16.73 1.85
N ALA A 71 2.84 15.84 1.34
CA ALA A 71 2.55 14.42 1.18
C ALA A 71 2.81 13.60 2.46
N ASP A 72 3.52 14.15 3.45
CA ASP A 72 3.97 13.40 4.63
C ASP A 72 2.84 12.78 5.47
N PRO A 73 1.69 13.45 5.70
CA PRO A 73 0.56 12.81 6.38
C PRO A 73 0.07 11.56 5.65
N ALA A 74 0.01 11.61 4.31
CA ALA A 74 -0.41 10.49 3.49
C ALA A 74 0.64 9.36 3.50
N ARG A 75 1.93 9.69 3.45
CA ARG A 75 3.01 8.70 3.59
C ARG A 75 2.95 7.96 4.92
N ARG A 76 2.71 8.67 6.03
CA ARG A 76 2.51 8.06 7.35
C ARG A 76 1.28 7.14 7.38
N ARG A 77 0.18 7.55 6.74
CA ARG A 77 -1.02 6.71 6.62
C ARG A 77 -0.75 5.43 5.82
N VAL A 78 -0.04 5.53 4.69
CA VAL A 78 0.40 4.34 3.91
C VAL A 78 1.25 3.41 4.79
N ALA A 79 2.24 3.95 5.51
CA ALA A 79 3.10 3.13 6.38
C ALA A 79 2.30 2.38 7.46
N ALA A 80 1.35 3.05 8.12
CA ALA A 80 0.49 2.44 9.13
C ALA A 80 -0.40 1.32 8.57
N ILE A 81 -0.96 1.52 7.36
CA ILE A 81 -1.76 0.49 6.68
C ILE A 81 -0.89 -0.73 6.32
N LEU A 82 0.30 -0.49 5.76
CA LEU A 82 1.23 -1.57 5.40
C LEU A 82 1.74 -2.31 6.65
N ASP A 83 1.91 -1.65 7.79
CA ASP A 83 2.23 -2.30 9.07
C ASP A 83 1.07 -3.18 9.56
N ALA A 84 -0.17 -2.73 9.39
CA ALA A 84 -1.36 -3.51 9.74
C ALA A 84 -1.48 -4.78 8.89
N ILE A 85 -1.25 -4.67 7.57
CA ILE A 85 -1.22 -5.82 6.64
C ILE A 85 -0.17 -6.84 7.09
N VAL A 86 1.06 -6.38 7.35
CA VAL A 86 2.15 -7.28 7.80
C VAL A 86 1.79 -7.99 9.10
N LYS A 87 1.19 -7.29 10.06
CA LYS A 87 0.72 -7.91 11.31
C LYS A 87 -0.36 -8.95 11.05
N SER A 88 -1.33 -8.67 10.17
CA SER A 88 -2.42 -9.60 9.86
C SER A 88 -1.97 -10.81 9.04
N THR A 89 -0.97 -10.67 8.17
CA THR A 89 -0.48 -11.75 7.29
C THR A 89 0.62 -12.61 7.93
N LEU A 90 1.32 -12.10 8.95
CA LEU A 90 2.40 -12.82 9.64
C LEU A 90 2.05 -13.27 11.06
N ALA A 91 0.88 -12.89 11.59
CA ALA A 91 0.34 -13.42 12.85
C ALA A 91 -0.20 -14.84 12.67
#